data_AF-A0A1C3NGZ0-F1
#
_entry.id   AF-A0A1C3NGZ0-F1
#
_cell.length_a   1.000
_cell.length_b   1.000
_cell.length_c   1.000
_cell.angle_alpha   90.00
_cell.angle_beta   90.00
_cell.angle_gamma   90.00
#
_symmetry.space_group_name_H-M   'P 1'
#
loop_
_entity.id
_entity.type
_entity.pdbx_description
1 polymer ?
#
loop_
_entity_poly.entity_id
_entity_poly.type
_entity_poly.pdbx_seq_one_letter_code
_entity_poly.pdbx_strand_id
1 'polypeptide(L)'
;MTRMRNTCILPASIVIALVLGLLPLPAVVQPLRPYWVALVLAYWVIEEPDRVGLGVAFVAGVLADLLYGGLLGEQALRLVIMTFILQRFRARMRFFPVSQQALAIGGLLLNDRIVSSAVHLAVGEPTLPWSYWWAPLLGMALWPPLFVLLDAVRLGKRSKN
;
A
#
# COMPACT_ATOMS: atom_id res chain seq x y z
N MET A 1 -3.59 25.25 18.19
CA MET A 1 -3.07 23.85 18.26
C MET A 1 -3.78 22.90 17.28
N THR A 2 -4.34 23.41 16.17
CA THR A 2 -5.31 22.69 15.30
C THR A 2 -4.69 22.01 14.07
N ARG A 3 -3.42 22.30 13.74
CA ARG A 3 -2.67 21.62 12.65
C ARG A 3 -2.15 20.22 13.00
N MET A 4 -1.94 19.94 14.29
CA MET A 4 -1.33 18.67 14.75
C MET A 4 -2.24 17.45 14.53
N ARG A 5 -3.57 17.65 14.50
CA ARG A 5 -4.56 16.57 14.51
C ARG A 5 -4.82 15.90 13.14
N ASN A 6 -4.53 16.61 12.04
CA ASN A 6 -4.54 16.01 10.69
C ASN A 6 -3.27 15.19 10.42
N THR A 7 -2.14 15.58 11.04
CA THR A 7 -0.86 14.85 10.92
C THR A 7 -0.90 13.45 11.52
N CYS A 8 -1.81 13.17 12.48
CA CYS A 8 -1.91 11.85 13.09
C CYS A 8 -2.65 10.79 12.24
N ILE A 9 -3.44 11.20 11.23
CA ILE A 9 -4.26 10.24 10.46
C ILE A 9 -3.37 9.36 9.58
N LEU A 10 -2.40 9.97 8.90
CA LEU A 10 -1.42 9.27 8.07
C LEU A 10 -0.68 8.17 8.85
N PRO A 11 0.08 8.47 9.93
CA PRO A 11 0.80 7.43 10.66
C PRO A 11 -0.15 6.42 11.30
N ALA A 12 -1.31 6.84 11.82
CA ALA A 12 -2.29 5.89 12.36
C ALA A 12 -2.80 4.92 11.30
N SER A 13 -3.11 5.40 10.09
CA SER A 13 -3.55 4.54 8.98
C SER A 13 -2.46 3.57 8.51
N ILE A 14 -1.18 4.00 8.48
CA ILE A 14 -0.05 3.12 8.17
C ILE A 14 0.09 2.03 9.26
N VAL A 15 0.03 2.40 10.54
CA VAL A 15 0.08 1.44 11.65
C VAL A 15 -1.06 0.44 11.58
N ILE A 16 -2.29 0.89 11.34
CA ILE A 16 -3.45 0.01 11.15
C ILE A 16 -3.22 -0.92 9.95
N ALA A 17 -2.71 -0.41 8.84
CA ALA A 17 -2.43 -1.22 7.65
C ALA A 17 -1.35 -2.30 7.90
N LEU A 18 -0.31 -1.97 8.67
CA LEU A 18 0.68 -2.95 9.11
C LEU A 18 0.01 -4.01 9.98
N VAL A 19 -0.76 -3.63 11.00
CA VAL A 19 -1.48 -4.57 11.87
C VAL A 19 -2.42 -5.49 11.09
N LEU A 20 -3.17 -4.95 10.11
CA LEU A 20 -4.01 -5.76 9.22
C LEU A 20 -3.21 -6.80 8.43
N GLY A 21 -1.95 -6.48 8.08
CA GLY A 21 -1.03 -7.43 7.44
C GLY A 21 -0.55 -8.54 8.35
N LEU A 22 -0.49 -8.33 9.67
CA LEU A 22 -0.14 -9.37 10.66
C LEU A 22 -1.29 -10.33 10.93
N LEU A 23 -2.54 -9.95 10.64
CA LEU A 23 -3.70 -10.77 11.00
C LEU A 23 -3.58 -12.17 10.41
N PRO A 24 -3.70 -13.22 11.25
CA PRO A 24 -3.65 -14.59 10.78
C PRO A 24 -4.87 -14.85 9.89
N LEU A 25 -4.59 -15.25 8.65
CA LEU A 25 -5.62 -15.61 7.70
C LEU A 25 -5.71 -17.14 7.62
N PRO A 26 -6.92 -17.72 7.48
CA PRO A 26 -7.06 -19.14 7.20
C PRO A 26 -6.24 -19.54 5.98
N ALA A 27 -5.67 -20.75 5.98
CA ALA A 27 -4.74 -21.22 4.95
C ALA A 27 -5.28 -21.06 3.51
N VAL A 28 -6.59 -21.23 3.32
CA VAL A 28 -7.27 -21.09 2.02
C VAL A 28 -7.21 -19.66 1.45
N VAL A 29 -7.29 -18.65 2.32
CA VAL A 29 -7.31 -17.22 1.91
C VAL A 29 -5.97 -16.52 2.11
N GLN A 30 -5.01 -17.18 2.77
CA GLN A 30 -3.67 -16.65 3.00
C GLN A 30 -2.96 -16.18 1.71
N PRO A 31 -3.04 -16.88 0.57
CA PRO A 31 -2.43 -16.41 -0.68
C PRO A 31 -3.06 -15.15 -1.24
N LEU A 32 -4.31 -14.84 -0.86
CA LEU A 32 -5.02 -13.64 -1.29
C LEU A 32 -4.76 -12.44 -0.39
N ARG A 33 -3.87 -12.54 0.61
CA ARG A 33 -3.59 -11.46 1.57
C ARG A 33 -3.36 -10.12 0.86
N PRO A 34 -4.20 -9.11 1.08
CA PRO A 34 -4.01 -7.79 0.48
C PRO A 34 -2.74 -7.13 0.98
N TYR A 35 -2.10 -6.35 0.10
CA TYR A 35 -0.95 -5.54 0.50
C TYR A 35 -1.41 -4.22 1.13
N TRP A 36 -1.95 -4.30 2.35
CA TRP A 36 -2.62 -3.19 3.04
C TRP A 36 -1.78 -1.91 3.12
N VAL A 37 -0.52 -2.02 3.53
CA VAL A 37 0.38 -0.85 3.64
C VAL A 37 0.61 -0.16 2.29
N ALA A 38 0.67 -0.93 1.20
CA ALA A 38 0.79 -0.38 -0.15
C ALA A 38 -0.48 0.36 -0.59
N LEU A 39 -1.67 -0.19 -0.29
CA LEU A 39 -2.94 0.49 -0.56
C LEU A 39 -3.05 1.81 0.20
N VAL A 40 -2.75 1.80 1.50
CA VAL A 40 -2.80 3.02 2.32
C VAL A 40 -1.76 4.04 1.86
N LEU A 41 -0.51 3.63 1.57
CA LEU A 41 0.49 4.53 1.03
C LEU A 41 0.08 5.10 -0.33
N ALA A 42 -0.49 4.29 -1.22
CA ALA A 42 -0.95 4.75 -2.52
C ALA A 42 -1.99 5.87 -2.40
N TYR A 43 -2.94 5.73 -1.47
CA TYR A 43 -3.90 6.79 -1.16
C TYR A 43 -3.19 8.09 -0.77
N TRP A 44 -2.27 8.03 0.19
CA TRP A 44 -1.58 9.24 0.67
C TRP A 44 -0.66 9.86 -0.38
N VAL A 45 -0.03 9.05 -1.24
CA VAL A 45 0.77 9.56 -2.36
C VAL A 45 -0.10 10.36 -3.34
N ILE A 46 -1.32 9.88 -3.64
CA ILE A 46 -2.25 10.58 -4.53
C ILE A 46 -2.74 11.88 -3.85
N GLU A 47 -3.18 11.78 -2.61
CA GLU A 47 -3.93 12.83 -1.93
C GLU A 47 -3.07 13.88 -1.21
N GLU A 48 -1.88 13.51 -0.74
CA GLU A 48 -1.02 14.33 0.12
C GLU A 48 0.48 14.15 -0.22
N PRO A 49 0.89 14.45 -1.47
CA PRO A 49 2.24 14.19 -2.00
C PRO A 49 3.35 14.91 -1.25
N ASP A 50 3.05 16.09 -0.70
CA ASP A 50 4.03 16.93 0.00
C ASP A 50 4.45 16.30 1.33
N ARG A 51 3.69 15.31 1.82
CA ARG A 51 3.95 14.59 3.07
C ARG A 51 4.43 13.16 2.83
N VAL A 52 4.03 12.52 1.73
CA VAL A 52 4.37 11.12 1.43
C VAL A 52 5.23 11.02 0.18
N GLY A 53 6.52 10.88 0.41
CA GLY A 53 7.54 10.63 -0.61
C GLY A 53 8.14 9.22 -0.54
N LEU A 54 9.22 9.00 -1.30
CA LEU A 54 9.96 7.73 -1.29
C LEU A 54 10.52 7.39 0.10
N GLY A 55 10.94 8.38 0.89
CA GLY A 55 11.47 8.17 2.24
C GLY A 55 10.43 7.58 3.20
N VAL A 56 9.16 8.01 3.12
CA VAL A 56 8.08 7.45 3.95
C VAL A 56 7.77 6.02 3.52
N ALA A 57 7.74 5.75 2.22
CA ALA A 57 7.55 4.40 1.69
C ALA A 57 8.68 3.45 2.12
N PHE A 58 9.93 3.93 2.08
CA PHE A 58 11.10 3.17 2.54
C PHE A 58 11.00 2.83 4.02
N VAL A 59 10.76 3.82 4.89
CA VAL A 59 10.63 3.61 6.35
C VAL A 59 9.47 2.66 6.67
N ALA A 60 8.31 2.84 6.03
CA ALA A 60 7.17 1.96 6.21
C ALA A 60 7.48 0.51 5.78
N GLY A 61 8.26 0.34 4.71
CA GLY A 61 8.70 -0.97 4.26
C GLY A 61 9.72 -1.62 5.19
N VAL A 62 10.70 -0.88 5.70
CA VAL A 62 11.64 -1.41 6.71
C VAL A 62 10.90 -1.84 7.99
N LEU A 63 9.89 -1.07 8.41
CA LEU A 63 9.04 -1.48 9.53
C LEU A 63 8.24 -2.75 9.20
N ALA A 64 7.73 -2.88 7.98
CA ALA A 64 7.05 -4.08 7.53
C ALA A 64 7.99 -5.30 7.50
N ASP A 65 9.24 -5.13 7.04
CA ASP A 65 10.26 -6.18 7.03
C ASP A 65 10.51 -6.70 8.45
N LEU A 66 10.68 -5.78 9.41
CA LEU A 66 10.89 -6.12 10.83
C LEU A 66 9.68 -6.81 11.47
N LEU A 67 8.47 -6.37 11.15
CA LEU A 67 7.24 -6.90 11.74
C LEU A 67 6.82 -8.26 11.17
N TYR A 68 7.02 -8.48 9.87
CA TYR A 68 6.61 -9.70 9.20
C TYR A 68 7.66 -10.82 9.26
N GLY A 69 8.90 -10.50 9.68
CA GLY A 69 9.96 -11.49 9.85
C GLY A 69 10.50 -12.05 8.53
N GLY A 70 10.48 -11.23 7.47
CA GLY A 70 10.98 -11.60 6.13
C GLY A 70 12.39 -11.09 5.84
N LEU A 71 12.76 -11.08 4.57
CA LEU A 71 14.03 -10.50 4.10
C LEU A 71 14.04 -8.99 4.35
N LEU A 72 15.03 -8.51 5.13
CA LEU A 72 15.22 -7.08 5.36
C LEU A 72 15.44 -6.34 4.04
N GLY A 73 14.61 -5.33 3.77
CA GLY A 73 14.67 -4.51 2.57
C GLY A 73 13.72 -4.94 1.45
N GLU A 74 13.07 -6.10 1.52
CA GLU A 74 12.17 -6.56 0.46
C GLU A 74 10.91 -5.69 0.38
N GLN A 75 10.21 -5.49 1.49
CA GLN A 75 9.01 -4.64 1.53
C GLN A 75 9.40 -3.17 1.26
N ALA A 76 10.55 -2.72 1.77
CA ALA A 76 11.08 -1.39 1.48
C ALA A 76 11.29 -1.15 -0.02
N LEU A 77 11.95 -2.07 -0.72
CA LEU A 77 12.19 -1.97 -2.16
C LEU A 77 10.87 -1.93 -2.93
N ARG A 78 9.97 -2.88 -2.62
CA ARG A 78 8.65 -3.01 -3.25
C ARG A 78 7.81 -1.74 -3.11
N LEU A 79 7.74 -1.17 -1.90
CA LEU A 79 6.99 0.07 -1.65
C LEU A 79 7.63 1.29 -2.32
N VAL A 80 8.96 1.40 -2.33
CA VAL A 80 9.67 2.50 -2.98
C VAL A 80 9.42 2.49 -4.49
N ILE A 81 9.54 1.33 -5.14
CA ILE A 81 9.27 1.20 -6.59
C ILE A 81 7.82 1.56 -6.91
N MET A 82 6.87 0.99 -6.17
CA MET A 82 5.45 1.29 -6.36
C MET A 82 5.15 2.79 -6.16
N THR A 83 5.72 3.39 -5.12
CA THR A 83 5.55 4.82 -4.82
C THR A 83 6.17 5.70 -5.89
N PHE A 84 7.34 5.34 -6.39
CA PHE A 84 8.01 6.06 -7.48
C PHE A 84 7.16 6.09 -8.75
N ILE A 85 6.66 4.93 -9.18
CA ILE A 85 5.79 4.83 -10.37
C ILE A 85 4.51 5.64 -10.14
N LEU A 86 3.88 5.49 -8.97
CA LEU A 86 2.65 6.20 -8.66
C LEU A 86 2.84 7.72 -8.66
N GLN A 87 3.93 8.24 -8.09
CA GLN A 87 4.24 9.67 -8.12
C GLN A 87 4.40 10.20 -9.54
N ARG A 88 5.01 9.42 -10.44
CA ARG A 88 5.18 9.81 -11.85
C ARG A 88 3.86 10.00 -12.59
N PHE A 89 2.85 9.18 -12.27
CA PHE A 89 1.53 9.22 -12.92
C PHE A 89 0.45 9.91 -12.06
N ARG A 90 0.82 10.43 -10.88
CA ARG A 90 -0.10 10.99 -9.90
C ARG A 90 -1.02 12.06 -10.46
N ALA A 91 -0.48 12.99 -11.25
CA ALA A 91 -1.25 14.09 -11.83
C ALA A 91 -2.44 13.57 -12.66
N ARG A 92 -2.30 12.42 -13.34
CA ARG A 92 -3.38 11.78 -14.09
C ARG A 92 -4.33 11.02 -13.16
N MET A 93 -3.79 10.28 -12.19
CA MET A 93 -4.56 9.49 -11.23
C MET A 93 -5.61 10.31 -10.48
N ARG A 94 -5.30 11.56 -10.13
CA ARG A 94 -6.22 12.45 -9.41
C ARG A 94 -7.49 12.81 -10.21
N PHE A 95 -7.45 12.74 -11.54
CA PHE A 95 -8.61 12.99 -12.39
C PHE A 95 -9.35 11.71 -12.79
N PHE A 96 -8.80 10.53 -12.46
CA PHE A 96 -9.46 9.27 -12.76
C PHE A 96 -10.61 9.02 -11.77
N PRO A 97 -11.76 8.51 -12.24
CA PRO A 97 -12.77 7.98 -11.34
C PRO A 97 -12.17 6.83 -10.51
N VAL A 98 -12.72 6.60 -9.33
CA VAL A 98 -12.19 5.62 -8.36
C VAL A 98 -12.06 4.21 -8.98
N SER A 99 -12.93 3.84 -9.93
CA SER A 99 -12.83 2.58 -10.68
C SER A 99 -11.60 2.50 -11.58
N GLN A 100 -11.26 3.57 -12.29
CA GLN A 100 -10.03 3.62 -13.11
C GLN A 100 -8.78 3.69 -12.24
N GLN A 101 -8.84 4.38 -11.10
CA GLN A 101 -7.77 4.32 -10.10
C GLN A 101 -7.58 2.89 -9.60
N ALA A 102 -8.65 2.14 -9.34
CA ALA A 102 -8.57 0.75 -8.91
C ALA A 102 -7.79 -0.10 -9.92
N LEU A 103 -8.08 0.02 -11.23
CA LEU A 103 -7.34 -0.68 -12.29
C LEU A 103 -5.84 -0.33 -12.26
N ALA A 104 -5.50 0.95 -12.12
CA ALA A 104 -4.11 1.38 -12.04
C ALA A 104 -3.40 0.85 -10.79
N ILE A 105 -4.07 0.88 -9.63
CA ILE A 105 -3.55 0.28 -8.39
C ILE A 105 -3.38 -1.24 -8.54
N GLY A 106 -4.33 -1.92 -9.18
CA GLY A 106 -4.20 -3.35 -9.51
C GLY A 106 -2.97 -3.66 -10.35
N GLY A 107 -2.69 -2.83 -11.37
CA GLY A 107 -1.47 -2.94 -12.17
C GLY A 107 -0.19 -2.71 -11.36
N LEU A 108 -0.19 -1.75 -10.43
CA LEU A 108 0.93 -1.51 -9.51
C LEU A 108 1.14 -2.68 -8.54
N LEU A 109 0.07 -3.27 -8.02
CA LEU A 109 0.15 -4.46 -7.16
C LEU A 109 0.62 -5.70 -7.92
N LEU A 110 0.31 -5.80 -9.21
CA LEU A 110 0.87 -6.84 -10.06
C LEU A 110 2.37 -6.62 -10.28
N ASN A 111 2.80 -5.38 -10.54
CA ASN A 111 4.22 -5.02 -10.62
C ASN A 111 4.96 -5.36 -9.31
N ASP A 112 4.34 -5.11 -8.15
CA ASP A 112 4.84 -5.51 -6.84
C ASP A 112 5.12 -7.03 -6.74
N ARG A 113 4.23 -7.89 -7.26
CA ARG A 113 4.46 -9.35 -7.29
C ARG A 113 5.67 -9.72 -8.15
N ILE A 114 5.86 -9.04 -9.28
CA ILE A 114 7.01 -9.25 -10.16
C ILE A 114 8.30 -8.87 -9.43
N VAL A 115 8.32 -7.73 -8.74
CA VAL A 115 9.48 -7.29 -7.94
C VAL A 115 9.80 -8.29 -6.83
N SER A 116 8.81 -8.70 -6.03
CA SER A 116 9.00 -9.71 -4.96
C SER A 116 9.55 -11.02 -5.51
N SER A 117 8.99 -11.52 -6.62
CA SER A 117 9.45 -12.74 -7.28
C SER A 117 10.90 -12.61 -7.77
N ALA A 118 11.27 -11.46 -8.35
CA ALA A 118 12.63 -11.20 -8.79
C ALA A 118 13.63 -11.17 -7.62
N VAL A 119 13.25 -10.59 -6.48
CA VAL A 119 14.08 -10.58 -5.26
C VAL A 119 14.30 -12.00 -4.75
N HIS A 120 13.24 -12.81 -4.64
CA HIS A 120 13.35 -14.20 -4.18
C HIS A 120 14.28 -15.01 -5.11
N LEU A 121 14.10 -14.87 -6.42
CA LEU A 121 14.96 -15.51 -7.41
C LEU A 121 16.43 -15.09 -7.29
N ALA A 122 16.69 -13.80 -7.04
CA ALA A 122 18.05 -13.27 -6.91
C ALA A 122 18.78 -13.75 -5.65
N VAL A 123 18.04 -13.96 -4.55
CA VAL A 123 18.60 -14.39 -3.26
C VAL A 123 18.59 -15.93 -3.12
N GLY A 124 17.97 -16.64 -4.05
CA GLY A 124 17.86 -18.11 -4.01
C GLY A 124 16.80 -18.63 -3.04
N GLU A 125 15.84 -17.79 -2.66
CA GLU A 125 14.69 -18.16 -1.83
C GLU A 125 13.60 -18.82 -2.68
N PRO A 126 12.79 -19.73 -2.11
CA PRO A 126 11.64 -20.30 -2.80
C PRO A 126 10.70 -19.20 -3.31
N THR A 127 10.29 -19.32 -4.57
CA THR A 127 9.29 -18.42 -5.14
C THR A 127 7.92 -18.69 -4.54
N LEU A 128 7.10 -17.64 -4.48
CA LEU A 128 5.75 -17.72 -3.95
C LEU A 128 4.89 -18.63 -4.84
N PRO A 129 3.98 -19.43 -4.24
CA PRO A 129 3.03 -20.25 -4.98
C PRO A 129 2.22 -19.45 -6.00
N TRP A 130 1.78 -20.11 -7.08
CA TRP A 130 0.98 -19.49 -8.14
C TRP A 130 -0.28 -18.76 -7.62
N SER A 131 -0.86 -19.24 -6.52
CA SER A 131 -2.02 -18.63 -5.87
C SER A 131 -1.80 -17.17 -5.42
N TYR A 132 -0.56 -16.75 -5.15
CA TYR A 132 -0.23 -15.39 -4.72
C TYR A 132 -0.44 -14.34 -5.82
N TRP A 133 -0.48 -14.76 -7.09
CA TRP A 133 -0.72 -13.87 -8.22
C TRP A 133 -2.17 -13.36 -8.29
N TRP A 134 -3.08 -13.93 -7.49
CA TRP A 134 -4.45 -13.45 -7.34
C TRP A 134 -4.60 -12.32 -6.31
N ALA A 135 -3.64 -12.15 -5.39
CA ALA A 135 -3.70 -11.10 -4.37
C ALA A 135 -3.84 -9.66 -4.95
N PRO A 136 -3.17 -9.29 -6.06
CA PRO A 136 -3.37 -7.99 -6.70
C PRO A 136 -4.81 -7.72 -7.12
N LEU A 137 -5.56 -8.74 -7.55
CA LEU A 137 -6.97 -8.58 -7.91
C LEU A 137 -7.83 -8.26 -6.69
N LEU A 138 -7.55 -8.90 -5.55
CA LEU A 138 -8.23 -8.56 -4.30
C LEU A 138 -7.87 -7.14 -3.85
N GLY A 139 -6.59 -6.76 -3.94
CA GLY A 139 -6.17 -5.39 -3.63
C GLY A 139 -6.81 -4.34 -4.54
N MET A 140 -6.96 -4.64 -5.83
CA MET A 140 -7.71 -3.83 -6.79
C MET A 140 -9.18 -3.68 -6.38
N ALA A 141 -9.84 -4.78 -6.02
CA ALA A 141 -11.25 -4.76 -5.58
C ALA A 141 -11.43 -4.01 -4.25
N LEU A 142 -10.42 -4.04 -3.38
CA LEU A 142 -10.41 -3.32 -2.10
C LEU A 142 -10.10 -1.82 -2.24
N TRP A 143 -9.60 -1.37 -3.39
CA TRP A 143 -9.23 0.02 -3.58
C TRP A 143 -10.42 0.99 -3.41
N PRO A 144 -11.57 0.81 -4.09
CA PRO A 144 -12.70 1.73 -3.94
C PRO A 144 -13.20 1.92 -2.50
N PRO A 145 -13.50 0.86 -1.71
CA PRO A 145 -13.95 1.05 -0.34
C PRO A 145 -12.87 1.65 0.55
N LEU A 146 -11.59 1.30 0.36
CA LEU A 146 -10.48 1.88 1.11
C LEU A 146 -10.30 3.37 0.80
N PHE A 147 -10.41 3.77 -0.46
CA PHE A 147 -10.34 5.17 -0.88
C PHE A 147 -11.45 5.99 -0.22
N VAL A 148 -12.71 5.52 -0.32
CA VAL A 148 -13.87 6.20 0.28
C VAL A 148 -13.72 6.31 1.80
N LEU A 149 -13.26 5.25 2.47
CA LEU A 149 -13.05 5.26 3.92
C LEU A 149 -12.00 6.29 4.35
N LEU A 150 -10.82 6.30 3.71
CA LEU A 150 -9.75 7.22 4.06
C LEU A 150 -10.12 8.66 3.72
N ASP A 151 -10.80 8.88 2.58
CA ASP A 151 -11.28 10.21 2.18
C ASP A 151 -12.33 10.74 3.15
N ALA A 152 -13.29 9.91 3.58
CA ALA A 152 -14.27 10.28 4.59
C ALA A 152 -13.60 10.63 5.94
N VAL A 153 -12.59 9.87 6.39
CA VAL A 153 -11.87 10.17 7.63
C VAL A 153 -11.06 11.47 7.52
N ARG A 154 -10.46 11.73 6.35
CA ARG A 154 -9.68 12.93 6.08
C ARG A 154 -10.56 14.18 5.99
N LEU A 155 -11.67 14.12 5.24
CA LEU A 155 -12.58 15.24 5.00
C LEU A 155 -13.56 15.48 6.15
N GLY A 156 -14.09 14.41 6.77
CA GLY A 156 -15.01 14.51 7.89
C GLY A 156 -14.42 15.22 9.11
N LYS A 157 -13.09 15.24 9.23
CA LYS A 157 -12.37 16.02 10.25
C LYS A 157 -12.12 17.48 9.86
N ARG A 158 -12.31 17.85 8.59
CA ARG A 158 -12.20 19.24 8.08
C ARG A 158 -13.49 20.04 8.28
N SER A 159 -14.66 19.39 8.21
CA SER A 159 -15.98 20.05 8.35
C SER A 159 -16.40 20.36 9.80
N LYS A 160 -15.69 19.82 10.81
CA LYS A 160 -15.98 20.05 12.24
C LYS A 160 -15.07 21.09 12.90
N ASN A 161 -14.35 21.87 12.10
CA ASN A 161 -13.49 22.97 12.54
C ASN A 161 -13.99 24.29 11.98
#